data_AF-A0A815NHF7-F1
#
_entry.id   AF-A0A815NHF7-F1
#
_cell.length_a   1.000
_cell.length_b   1.000
_cell.length_c   1.000
_cell.angle_alpha   90.00
_cell.angle_beta   90.00
_cell.angle_gamma   90.00
#
_symmetry.space_group_name_H-M   'P 1'
#
loop_
_entity.id
_entity.type
_entity.pdbx_description
1 polymer ?
#
loop_
_entity_poly.entity_id
_entity_poly.type
_entity_poly.pdbx_seq_one_letter_code
_entity_poly.pdbx_strand_id
1 'polypeptide(L)'
;MSKEYYHGDSNRDNHFWVYPKDKELITPRWDTYKASDICDNCTHIDTDSESQIETYQCNGHNNQSNISNLTTGANADAGVNDRISFESIIISFIAIDGGNLSS
;
A
#
# COMPACT_ATOMS: atom_id res chain seq x y z
N MET A 1 -14.34 0.01 8.02
CA MET A 1 -14.04 -0.74 6.79
C MET A 1 -12.87 -0.07 6.12
N SER A 2 -11.71 -0.72 6.14
CA SER A 2 -10.54 -0.29 5.35
C SER A 2 -10.95 -0.32 3.87
N LYS A 3 -10.81 0.82 3.17
CA LYS A 3 -10.94 0.82 1.72
C LYS A 3 -9.70 0.17 1.16
N GLU A 4 -9.83 -1.04 0.64
CA GLU A 4 -8.80 -1.69 -0.16
C GLU A 4 -8.59 -0.85 -1.44
N TYR A 5 -7.36 -0.45 -1.71
CA TYR A 5 -7.01 0.27 -2.93
C TYR A 5 -6.60 -0.74 -4.00
N TYR A 6 -7.23 -0.69 -5.18
CA TYR A 6 -6.95 -1.60 -6.29
C TYR A 6 -6.29 -0.84 -7.45
N HIS A 7 -5.32 -1.49 -8.09
CA HIS A 7 -4.71 -1.04 -9.36
C HIS A 7 -5.37 -1.73 -10.55
N GLY A 8 -5.26 -1.14 -11.74
CA GLY A 8 -5.84 -1.68 -12.98
C GLY A 8 -7.17 -1.01 -13.37
N ASP A 9 -7.80 -1.51 -14.43
CA ASP A 9 -9.04 -0.94 -14.94
C ASP A 9 -10.23 -1.39 -14.07
N SER A 10 -10.83 -0.45 -13.34
CA SER A 10 -12.00 -0.72 -12.49
C SER A 10 -13.23 -1.19 -13.27
N ASN A 11 -13.29 -0.95 -14.59
CA ASN A 11 -14.37 -1.46 -15.45
C ASN A 11 -14.11 -2.89 -15.93
N ARG A 12 -12.93 -3.45 -15.64
CA ARG A 12 -12.50 -4.81 -16.00
C ARG A 12 -12.03 -5.55 -14.76
N ASP A 13 -12.74 -5.44 -13.64
CA ASP A 13 -12.43 -6.15 -12.39
C ASP A 13 -11.00 -5.93 -11.86
N ASN A 14 -10.46 -4.72 -12.07
CA ASN A 14 -9.10 -4.34 -11.68
C ASN A 14 -8.01 -5.18 -12.38
N HIS A 15 -8.30 -5.64 -13.60
CA HIS A 15 -7.31 -6.28 -14.45
C HIS A 15 -6.38 -5.25 -15.09
N PHE A 16 -5.18 -5.72 -15.40
CA PHE A 16 -4.20 -5.04 -16.24
C PHE A 16 -3.44 -6.06 -17.09
N TRP A 17 -2.85 -5.59 -18.18
CA TRP A 17 -2.17 -6.44 -19.15
C TRP A 17 -0.67 -6.14 -19.21
N VAL A 18 0.11 -7.21 -19.28
CA VAL A 18 1.55 -7.14 -19.50
C VAL A 18 1.85 -7.54 -20.93
N TYR A 19 2.42 -6.61 -21.69
CA TYR A 19 2.77 -6.80 -23.09
C TYR A 19 4.24 -7.20 -23.23
N PRO A 20 4.57 -8.00 -24.26
CA PRO A 20 5.94 -8.12 -24.74
C PRO A 20 6.53 -6.75 -25.09
N LYS A 21 7.84 -6.57 -24.85
CA LYS A 21 8.54 -5.27 -25.05
C LYS A 21 8.53 -4.77 -26.50
N ASP A 22 8.33 -5.67 -27.45
CA ASP A 22 8.23 -5.39 -28.88
C ASP A 22 6.83 -4.94 -29.34
N LYS A 23 5.85 -4.92 -28.43
CA LYS A 23 4.47 -4.53 -28.74
C LYS A 23 4.11 -3.15 -28.18
N GLU A 24 3.17 -2.49 -28.83
CA GLU A 24 2.61 -1.24 -28.33
C GLU A 24 1.54 -1.53 -27.26
N LEU A 25 1.52 -0.72 -26.20
CA LEU A 25 0.50 -0.79 -25.16
C LEU A 25 -0.81 -0.18 -25.67
N ILE A 26 -1.89 -0.96 -25.64
CA ILE A 26 -3.21 -0.48 -26.10
C ILE A 26 -3.77 0.56 -25.12
N THR A 27 -3.66 0.31 -23.82
CA THR A 27 -4.14 1.21 -22.76
C THR A 27 -3.00 1.53 -21.79
N PRO A 28 -2.05 2.43 -22.13
CA PRO A 28 -0.83 2.69 -21.33
C PRO A 28 -1.08 3.15 -19.89
N ARG A 29 -2.32 3.55 -19.57
CA ARG A 29 -2.74 3.90 -18.20
C ARG A 29 -2.76 2.69 -17.28
N TRP A 30 -3.10 1.52 -17.80
CA TRP A 30 -3.29 0.28 -17.03
C TRP A 30 -2.34 -0.82 -17.50
N ASP A 31 -2.04 -0.85 -18.80
CA ASP A 31 -1.17 -1.83 -19.42
C ASP A 31 0.31 -1.45 -19.22
N THR A 32 1.18 -2.45 -19.15
CA THR A 32 2.61 -2.27 -18.86
C THR A 32 3.46 -3.31 -19.60
N TYR A 33 4.78 -3.13 -19.57
CA TYR A 33 5.74 -4.15 -20.00
C TYR A 33 6.24 -5.04 -18.86
N LYS A 34 5.86 -4.71 -17.61
CA LYS A 34 6.25 -5.45 -16.41
C LYS A 34 5.23 -5.26 -15.28
N ALA A 35 4.69 -6.36 -14.76
CA ALA A 35 3.61 -6.31 -13.75
C ALA A 35 3.96 -5.49 -12.50
N SER A 36 5.20 -5.62 -12.00
CA SER A 36 5.68 -4.90 -10.81
C SER A 36 5.66 -3.38 -10.94
N ASP A 37 5.59 -2.85 -12.16
CA ASP A 37 5.54 -1.40 -12.37
C ASP A 37 4.15 -0.84 -12.04
N ILE A 38 3.13 -1.70 -12.00
CA ILE A 38 1.75 -1.36 -11.64
C ILE A 38 1.41 -1.85 -10.23
N CYS A 39 1.76 -3.09 -9.89
CA CYS A 39 1.30 -3.71 -8.65
C CYS A 39 2.23 -4.84 -8.20
N ASP A 40 2.62 -4.83 -6.93
CA ASP A 40 3.36 -5.93 -6.29
C ASP A 40 2.42 -6.95 -5.60
N ASN A 41 1.14 -6.62 -5.44
CA ASN A 41 0.12 -7.52 -4.89
C ASN A 41 -0.90 -7.92 -5.95
N CYS A 42 -0.43 -8.63 -6.98
CA CYS A 42 -1.25 -9.09 -8.08
C CYS A 42 -1.10 -10.60 -8.32
N THR A 43 -2.11 -11.18 -8.95
CA THR A 43 -2.11 -12.58 -9.39
C THR A 43 -2.07 -12.64 -10.91
N HIS A 44 -1.23 -13.50 -11.47
CA HIS A 44 -1.28 -13.85 -12.90
C HIS A 44 -2.52 -14.70 -13.17
N ILE A 45 -3.32 -14.31 -14.15
CA ILE A 45 -4.59 -14.96 -14.47
C ILE A 45 -4.44 -15.88 -15.68
N ASP A 46 -3.89 -15.35 -16.77
CA ASP A 46 -3.78 -16.06 -18.03
C ASP A 46 -2.70 -15.47 -18.94
N THR A 47 -2.27 -16.24 -19.93
CA THR A 47 -1.39 -15.78 -21.00
C THR A 47 -2.01 -16.14 -22.34
N ASP A 48 -2.29 -15.12 -23.15
CA ASP A 48 -2.77 -15.34 -24.51
C ASP A 48 -1.67 -15.98 -25.36
N SER A 49 -1.92 -17.18 -25.87
CA SER A 49 -0.90 -17.99 -26.54
C SER A 49 -0.44 -17.41 -27.88
N GLU A 50 -1.30 -16.64 -28.56
CA GLU A 50 -0.97 -16.04 -29.87
C GLU A 50 -0.19 -14.74 -29.72
N SER A 51 -0.66 -13.85 -28.85
CA SER A 51 -0.11 -12.53 -28.66
C SER A 51 0.97 -12.46 -27.58
N GLN A 52 1.08 -13.48 -26.72
CA GLN A 52 1.97 -13.51 -25.55
C GLN A 52 1.67 -12.38 -24.55
N ILE A 53 0.47 -11.81 -24.60
CA ILE A 53 0.02 -10.81 -23.63
C ILE A 53 -0.48 -11.55 -22.39
N GLU A 54 0.00 -11.15 -21.23
CA GLU A 54 -0.38 -11.73 -19.95
C GLU A 54 -1.43 -10.87 -19.26
N THR A 55 -2.42 -11.50 -18.62
CA THR A 55 -3.45 -10.83 -17.83
C THR A 55 -3.17 -11.00 -16.35
N TYR A 56 -3.24 -9.90 -15.59
CA TYR A 56 -3.04 -9.87 -14.15
C TYR A 56 -4.20 -9.17 -13.45
N GLN A 57 -4.48 -9.57 -12.21
CA GLN A 57 -5.49 -8.93 -11.35
C GLN A 57 -4.86 -8.42 -10.06
N CYS A 58 -5.16 -7.18 -9.66
CA CYS A 58 -4.76 -6.66 -8.36
C CYS A 58 -5.62 -7.27 -7.24
N ASN A 59 -4.98 -7.79 -6.20
CA ASN A 59 -5.66 -8.39 -5.05
C ASN A 59 -6.05 -7.35 -3.98
N GLY A 60 -5.83 -6.06 -4.26
CA GLY A 60 -6.09 -4.96 -3.34
C GLY A 60 -4.91 -4.68 -2.41
N HIS A 61 -4.84 -3.44 -1.91
CA HIS A 61 -3.84 -3.02 -0.94
C HIS A 61 -4.54 -2.56 0.33
N ASN A 62 -4.11 -3.13 1.46
CA ASN A 62 -4.48 -2.58 2.75
C ASN A 62 -3.83 -1.21 2.86
N ASN A 63 -4.67 -0.17 2.87
CA ASN A 63 -4.20 1.19 3.03
C ASN A 63 -3.75 1.40 4.47
N GLN A 64 -2.57 0.91 4.82
CA GLN A 64 -1.88 1.25 6.05
C GLN A 64 -1.25 2.63 5.85
N SER A 65 -2.10 3.62 5.57
CA SER A 65 -1.71 5.00 5.42
C SER A 65 -1.13 5.51 6.74
N ASN A 66 0.20 5.61 6.78
CA ASN A 66 0.97 6.68 7.42
C ASN A 66 0.84 6.86 8.95
N ILE A 67 1.46 5.96 9.74
CA ILE A 67 2.09 6.37 11.02
C ILE A 67 3.60 6.62 10.79
N SER A 68 3.99 7.15 9.62
CA SER A 68 5.40 7.44 9.33
C SER A 68 5.71 8.94 9.38
N ASN A 69 4.74 9.80 9.69
CA ASN A 69 4.96 11.26 9.72
C ASN A 69 4.26 12.01 10.88
N LEU A 70 3.81 11.31 11.94
CA LEU A 70 3.36 11.98 13.17
C LEU A 70 4.48 12.20 14.21
N THR A 71 5.73 11.97 13.85
CA THR A 71 6.90 12.18 14.74
C THR A 71 8.00 13.04 14.09
N THR A 72 7.64 14.05 13.27
CA THR A 72 8.57 15.18 13.01
C THR A 72 8.53 16.19 14.16
N GLY A 73 8.64 15.70 15.39
CA GLY A 73 8.51 16.55 16.57
C GLY A 73 8.51 15.83 17.90
N ALA A 74 9.34 14.80 18.09
CA ALA A 74 9.66 14.31 19.42
C ALA A 74 11.02 13.62 19.41
N ASN A 75 12.05 14.40 19.77
CA ASN A 75 13.25 14.02 20.50
C ASN A 75 13.80 12.58 20.34
N ALA A 76 15.02 12.51 19.83
CA ALA A 76 15.92 11.37 19.90
C ALA A 76 15.91 10.71 21.29
N ASP A 77 15.52 9.43 21.35
CA ASP A 77 16.16 8.36 22.14
C ASP A 77 15.37 7.04 21.96
N ALA A 78 16.10 5.92 22.00
CA ALA A 78 15.62 4.54 22.19
C ALA A 78 14.89 3.79 21.04
N GLY A 79 15.66 2.88 20.43
CA GLY A 79 15.31 1.58 19.86
C GLY A 79 13.83 1.20 19.66
N VAL A 80 13.43 1.14 18.39
CA VAL A 80 12.20 0.47 17.95
C VAL A 80 12.36 -1.04 18.09
N ASN A 81 11.82 -1.60 19.19
CA ASN A 81 11.42 -3.00 19.22
C ASN A 81 9.97 -3.09 18.79
N ASP A 82 9.82 -3.44 17.52
CA ASP A 82 8.56 -3.65 16.84
C ASP A 82 7.76 -4.75 17.55
N ARG A 83 6.71 -4.35 18.29
CA ARG A 83 5.61 -5.25 18.70
C ARG A 83 4.29 -4.57 18.41
N ILE A 84 3.88 -4.70 17.16
CA ILE A 84 2.54 -4.46 16.66
C ILE A 84 1.60 -5.54 17.23
N SER A 85 0.60 -5.13 18.03
CA SER A 85 -0.67 -5.85 18.23
C SER A 85 -1.65 -4.91 18.91
N PHE A 86 -2.62 -4.38 18.15
CA PHE A 86 -3.60 -3.41 18.61
C PHE A 86 -4.90 -4.10 18.97
N GLU A 87 -4.95 -4.73 20.15
CA GLU A 87 -6.22 -5.13 20.75
C GLU A 87 -6.43 -4.19 21.96
N SER A 88 -7.19 -3.13 21.71
CA SER A 88 -7.84 -2.27 22.73
C SER A 88 -6.93 -1.50 23.70
N ILE A 89 -6.41 -0.34 23.29
CA ILE A 89 -5.91 0.66 24.24
C ILE A 89 -6.97 1.74 24.44
N ILE A 90 -7.68 1.66 25.56
CA ILE A 90 -8.41 2.79 26.15
C ILE A 90 -7.37 3.63 26.90
N ILE A 91 -6.93 4.76 26.32
CA ILE A 91 -6.07 5.70 27.05
C ILE A 91 -6.96 6.60 27.92
N SER A 92 -7.09 6.27 29.20
CA SER A 92 -7.54 7.23 30.20
C SER A 92 -6.38 8.20 30.46
N PHE A 93 -6.50 9.44 30.00
CA PHE A 93 -5.52 10.49 30.27
C PHE A 93 -5.53 10.83 31.77
N ILE A 94 -4.53 10.38 32.53
CA ILE A 94 -4.19 10.97 33.83
C ILE A 94 -3.22 12.10 33.53
N ALA A 95 -3.67 13.34 33.77
CA ALA A 95 -2.82 14.52 33.68
C ALA A 95 -1.68 14.43 34.69
N ILE A 96 -0.43 14.52 34.23
CA ILE A 96 0.73 14.76 35.07
C ILE A 96 1.55 15.87 34.39
N ASP A 97 1.35 17.11 34.82
CA ASP A 97 2.35 18.16 34.68
C ASP A 97 2.74 18.62 36.09
N GLY A 98 3.90 18.13 36.52
CA GLY A 98 4.64 18.64 37.66
C GLY A 98 5.71 19.61 37.18
N GLY A 99 5.73 20.79 37.78
CA GLY A 99 6.79 21.82 37.69
C GLY A 99 6.14 23.21 37.68
N ASN A 100 6.39 24.13 38.60
CA ASN A 100 7.69 24.53 39.12
C ASN A 100 7.53 25.35 40.42
N LEU A 101 8.42 25.14 41.40
CA LEU A 101 8.58 26.00 42.57
C LEU A 101 9.23 27.33 42.11
N SER A 102 8.66 28.46 42.52
CA SER A 102 9.33 29.77 42.45
C SER A 102 9.16 30.45 43.80
N SER A 103 10.29 30.92 44.33
CA SER A 103 10.54 31.41 45.69
C SER A 103 9.75 32.67 46.06
#